data_AF-A0A353RGS0-F1
#
_entry.id   AF-A0A353RGS0-F1
#
_cell.length_a   1.000
_cell.length_b   1.000
_cell.length_c   1.000
_cell.angle_alpha   90.00
_cell.angle_beta   90.00
_cell.angle_gamma   90.00
#
_symmetry.space_group_name_H-M   'P 1'
#
loop_
_entity.id
_entity.type
_entity.pdbx_description
1 polymer ?
#
loop_
_entity_poly.entity_id
_entity_poly.type
_entity_poly.pdbx_seq_one_letter_code
_entity_poly.pdbx_strand_id
1 'polypeptide(L)'
;DFAFAIHSKLGATCISGRVNGKNVPIKHLLKSGDQVEINTSSHQTPKQDWLSFVVTSKARARIRQLLKEEAGKQVDIAKETLSRRMKNRKIEV
;
A
#
# COMPACT_ATOMS: atom_id res chain seq x y z
N ASP A 1 5.93 -7.50 -5.90
CA ASP A 1 7.40 -7.63 -6.00
C ASP A 1 8.02 -6.84 -7.14
N PHE A 2 7.75 -7.19 -8.39
CA PHE A 2 8.36 -6.54 -9.56
C PHE A 2 8.27 -5.00 -9.55
N ALA A 3 7.08 -4.44 -9.31
CA ALA A 3 6.90 -2.99 -9.21
C ALA A 3 7.74 -2.32 -8.10
N PHE A 4 7.92 -2.99 -6.94
CA PHE A 4 8.77 -2.52 -5.83
C PHE A 4 10.26 -2.66 -6.12
N ALA A 5 10.65 -3.59 -7.00
CA ALA A 5 12.03 -3.71 -7.45
C ALA A 5 12.43 -2.48 -8.27
N ILE A 6 11.54 -2.02 -9.16
CA ILE A 6 11.72 -0.82 -10.00
C ILE A 6 11.69 0.44 -9.14
N HIS A 7 10.60 0.70 -8.41
CA HIS A 7 10.49 1.90 -7.58
C HIS A 7 9.45 1.73 -6.46
N SER A 8 9.78 2.18 -5.25
CA SER A 8 8.90 2.04 -4.09
C SER A 8 7.53 2.72 -4.26
N LYS A 9 7.50 3.91 -4.89
CA LYS A 9 6.24 4.63 -5.19
C LYS A 9 5.40 3.89 -6.22
N LEU A 10 6.03 3.30 -7.24
CA LEU A 10 5.35 2.52 -8.28
C LEU A 10 4.73 1.26 -7.69
N GLY A 11 5.48 0.56 -6.84
CA GLY A 11 4.97 -0.58 -6.08
C GLY A 11 3.77 -0.21 -5.20
N ALA A 12 3.82 0.94 -4.53
CA ALA A 12 2.77 1.38 -3.62
C ALA A 12 1.45 1.73 -4.34
N THR A 13 1.52 2.27 -5.56
CA THR A 13 0.35 2.69 -6.34
C THR A 13 -0.16 1.63 -7.33
N CYS A 14 0.40 0.42 -7.31
CA CYS A 14 0.06 -0.68 -8.23
C CYS A 14 -1.34 -1.26 -7.93
N ILE A 15 -2.20 -1.34 -8.95
CA ILE A 15 -3.55 -1.92 -8.83
C ILE A 15 -3.65 -3.28 -9.54
N SER A 16 -3.05 -3.40 -10.72
CA SER A 16 -3.10 -4.59 -11.57
C SER A 16 -1.89 -4.63 -12.50
N GLY A 17 -1.73 -5.75 -13.20
CA GLY A 17 -0.70 -5.87 -14.23
C GLY A 17 -1.30 -6.37 -15.54
N ARG A 18 -0.56 -6.17 -16.61
CA ARG A 18 -0.78 -6.89 -17.87
C ARG A 18 0.49 -7.66 -18.20
N VAL A 19 0.34 -8.94 -18.45
CA VAL A 19 1.44 -9.85 -18.79
C VAL A 19 1.21 -10.37 -20.19
N ASN A 20 2.15 -10.12 -21.10
CA ASN A 20 2.08 -10.53 -22.51
C ASN A 20 0.73 -10.13 -23.16
N GLY A 21 0.30 -8.89 -22.94
CA GLY A 21 -0.96 -8.36 -23.49
C GLY A 21 -2.23 -8.75 -22.73
N LYS A 22 -2.17 -9.63 -21.71
CA LYS A 22 -3.35 -10.08 -20.95
C LYS A 22 -3.41 -9.49 -19.55
N ASN A 23 -4.58 -8.96 -19.15
CA ASN A 23 -4.77 -8.43 -17.82
C ASN A 23 -4.70 -9.54 -16.77
N VAL A 24 -3.89 -9.33 -15.73
CA VAL A 24 -3.67 -10.26 -14.63
C VAL A 24 -3.83 -9.56 -13.28
N PRO A 25 -4.26 -10.28 -12.23
CA PRO A 25 -4.29 -9.74 -10.88
C PRO A 25 -2.87 -9.55 -10.34
N ILE A 26 -2.69 -8.67 -9.33
CA ILE A 26 -1.37 -8.37 -8.74
C ILE A 26 -0.68 -9.57 -8.08
N LYS A 27 -1.44 -10.61 -7.75
CA LYS A 27 -0.97 -11.87 -7.16
C LYS A 27 -0.41 -12.86 -8.20
N HIS A 28 -0.47 -12.52 -9.48
CA HIS A 28 0.02 -13.39 -10.54
C HIS A 28 1.54 -13.63 -10.39
N LEU A 29 1.95 -14.90 -10.44
CA LEU A 29 3.37 -15.27 -10.43
C LEU A 29 3.95 -15.07 -11.82
N LEU A 30 4.98 -14.22 -11.90
CA LEU A 30 5.71 -13.95 -13.13
C LEU A 30 6.64 -15.11 -13.48
N LYS A 31 6.82 -15.33 -14.79
CA LYS A 31 7.80 -16.27 -15.33
C LYS A 31 8.91 -15.52 -16.06
N SER A 32 10.05 -16.19 -16.23
CA SER A 32 11.15 -15.63 -17.00
C SER A 32 10.72 -15.44 -18.47
N GLY A 33 11.04 -14.28 -19.03
CA GLY A 33 10.67 -13.90 -20.40
C GLY A 33 9.30 -13.20 -20.53
N ASP A 34 8.55 -13.03 -19.45
CA ASP A 34 7.28 -12.31 -19.48
C ASP A 34 7.49 -10.80 -19.68
N GLN A 35 6.75 -10.21 -20.63
CA GLN A 35 6.61 -8.77 -20.75
C GLN A 35 5.53 -8.27 -19.78
N VAL A 36 5.93 -7.39 -18.87
CA VAL A 36 5.07 -6.90 -17.78
C VAL A 36 4.79 -5.40 -17.93
N GLU A 37 3.52 -5.05 -18.02
CA GLU A 37 3.03 -3.68 -17.87
C GLU A 37 2.38 -3.53 -16.49
N ILE A 38 2.70 -2.44 -15.79
CA ILE A 38 2.21 -2.17 -14.43
C ILE A 38 1.14 -1.09 -14.52
N ASN A 39 -0.06 -1.38 -14.03
CA ASN A 39 -1.14 -0.42 -13.96
C ASN A 39 -1.18 0.23 -12.57
N THR A 40 -1.12 1.56 -12.52
CA THR A 40 -1.10 2.32 -11.26
C THR A 40 -2.25 3.30 -11.14
N SER A 41 -2.61 3.66 -9.90
CA SER A 41 -3.49 4.78 -9.59
C SER A 41 -2.98 5.58 -8.40
N SER A 42 -3.22 6.89 -8.44
CA SER A 42 -2.95 7.82 -7.35
C SER A 42 -3.71 7.48 -6.06
N HIS A 43 -4.87 6.83 -6.17
CA HIS A 43 -5.72 6.50 -5.01
C HIS A 43 -5.37 5.15 -4.38
N GLN A 44 -4.50 4.37 -5.00
CA GLN A 44 -4.14 3.06 -4.49
C GLN A 44 -3.05 3.18 -3.41
N THR A 45 -3.30 2.56 -2.26
CA THR A 45 -2.32 2.39 -1.18
C THR A 45 -2.10 0.90 -0.88
N PRO A 46 -0.93 0.50 -0.35
CA PRO A 46 -0.68 -0.88 0.05
C PRO A 46 -1.68 -1.34 1.10
N LYS A 47 -2.20 -2.56 0.96
CA LYS A 47 -3.12 -3.16 1.93
C LYS A 47 -2.43 -4.26 2.71
N GLN A 48 -2.94 -4.56 3.91
CA GLN A 48 -2.41 -5.63 4.76
C GLN A 48 -2.37 -6.98 4.02
N ASP A 49 -3.38 -7.27 3.19
CA ASP A 49 -3.47 -8.51 2.40
C ASP A 49 -2.29 -8.67 1.43
N TRP A 50 -1.59 -7.60 1.04
CA TRP A 50 -0.42 -7.74 0.17
C TRP A 50 0.70 -8.55 0.81
N LEU A 51 0.78 -8.56 2.13
CA LEU A 51 1.77 -9.35 2.85
C LEU A 51 1.57 -10.87 2.73
N SER A 52 0.40 -11.32 2.26
CA SER A 52 0.09 -12.74 2.08
C SER A 52 0.77 -13.32 0.82
N PHE A 53 0.90 -12.54 -0.25
CA PHE A 53 1.43 -13.02 -1.53
C PHE A 53 2.76 -12.37 -1.96
N VAL A 54 3.23 -11.34 -1.27
CA VAL A 54 4.53 -10.70 -1.55
C VAL A 54 5.66 -11.57 -1.00
N VAL A 55 6.61 -11.92 -1.89
CA VAL A 55 7.72 -12.83 -1.62
C VAL A 55 8.99 -12.06 -1.27
N THR A 56 9.32 -11.00 -2.01
CA THR A 56 10.61 -10.32 -1.85
C THR A 56 10.72 -9.55 -0.52
N SER A 57 11.85 -9.68 0.17
CA SER A 57 12.11 -9.02 1.46
C SER A 57 12.02 -7.49 1.35
N LYS A 58 12.60 -6.92 0.29
CA LYS A 58 12.54 -5.47 -0.01
C LYS A 58 11.10 -4.97 -0.09
N ALA A 59 10.23 -5.66 -0.83
CA ALA A 59 8.83 -5.27 -0.95
C ALA A 59 8.07 -5.47 0.37
N ARG A 60 8.27 -6.60 1.07
CA ARG A 60 7.64 -6.85 2.39
C ARG A 60 7.99 -5.76 3.40
N ALA A 61 9.27 -5.38 3.47
CA ALA A 61 9.74 -4.31 4.36
C ALA A 61 9.08 -2.97 4.02
N ARG A 62 9.05 -2.61 2.73
CA ARG A 62 8.44 -1.34 2.30
C ARG A 62 6.94 -1.29 2.54
N ILE A 63 6.22 -2.38 2.28
CA ILE A 63 4.77 -2.48 2.54
C ILE A 63 4.49 -2.32 4.03
N ARG A 64 5.22 -3.02 4.91
CA ARG A 64 5.07 -2.87 6.37
C ARG A 64 5.32 -1.44 6.85
N GLN A 65 6.35 -0.79 6.31
CA GLN A 65 6.64 0.60 6.63
C GLN A 65 5.46 1.50 6.25
N LEU A 66 4.94 1.38 5.04
CA LEU A 66 3.82 2.20 4.55
C LEU A 66 2.55 1.98 5.37
N LEU A 67 2.24 0.73 5.72
CA LEU A 67 1.10 0.40 6.60
C LEU A 67 1.25 1.02 7.99
N LYS A 68 2.47 1.02 8.55
CA LYS A 68 2.75 1.66 9.84
C LYS A 68 2.60 3.18 9.77
N GLU A 69 3.11 3.80 8.71
CA GLU A 69 2.96 5.24 8.47
C GLU A 69 1.48 5.65 8.33
N GLU A 70 0.70 4.86 7.61
CA GLU A 70 -0.75 5.07 7.45
C GLU A 70 -1.50 4.93 8.79
N ALA A 71 -1.19 3.89 9.57
CA ALA A 71 -1.76 3.72 10.90
C ALA A 71 -1.40 4.88 11.84
N GLY A 72 -0.15 5.38 11.80
CA GLY A 72 0.28 6.54 12.58
C GLY A 72 -0.54 7.79 12.24
N LYS A 73 -0.71 8.09 10.95
CA LYS A 73 -1.54 9.22 10.50
C LYS A 73 -2.98 9.13 11.00
N GLN A 74 -3.58 7.93 10.96
CA GLN A 74 -4.94 7.73 11.46
C GLN A 74 -5.05 7.99 12.97
N VAL A 75 -4.04 7.59 13.75
CA VAL A 75 -3.99 7.87 15.19
C VAL A 75 -3.92 9.36 15.48
N ASP A 76 -3.13 10.11 14.73
CA ASP A 76 -3.00 11.56 14.94
C ASP A 76 -4.31 12.29 14.62
N ILE A 77 -4.97 11.93 13.52
CA ILE A 77 -6.30 12.45 13.16
C ILE A 77 -7.33 12.10 14.25
N ALA A 78 -7.29 10.87 14.77
CA ALA A 78 -8.20 10.42 15.82
C ALA A 78 -7.98 11.20 17.12
N LYS A 79 -6.73 11.46 17.52
CA LYS A 79 -6.38 12.28 18.69
C LYS A 79 -6.90 13.71 18.53
N GLU A 80 -6.65 14.34 17.38
CA GLU A 80 -7.13 15.70 17.11
C GLU A 80 -8.66 15.77 17.17
N THR A 81 -9.33 14.80 16.52
CA THR A 81 -10.79 14.70 16.52
C THR A 81 -11.35 14.52 17.94
N LEU A 82 -10.69 13.69 18.76
CA LEU A 82 -11.08 13.45 20.14
C LEU A 82 -10.89 14.72 21.00
N SER A 83 -9.73 15.36 20.93
CA SER A 83 -9.44 16.60 21.65
C SER A 83 -10.43 17.71 21.29
N ARG A 84 -10.78 17.86 20.01
CA ARG A 84 -11.79 18.82 19.56
C ARG A 84 -13.16 18.52 20.16
N ARG A 85 -13.57 17.24 20.20
CA ARG A 85 -14.85 16.81 20.78
C ARG A 85 -14.89 16.99 22.30
N MET A 86 -13.81 16.69 23.02
CA MET A 86 -13.68 16.90 24.47
C MET A 86 -13.85 18.38 24.82
N LYS A 87 -13.12 19.27 24.12
CA LYS A 87 -13.22 20.73 24.30
C LYS A 87 -14.64 21.25 24.06
N ASN A 88 -15.30 20.79 23.01
CA ASN A 88 -16.69 21.18 22.71
C ASN A 88 -17.68 20.74 23.79
N ARG A 89 -17.40 19.62 24.48
CA ARG A 89 -18.25 19.10 25.56
C ARG A 89 -17.88 19.64 26.94
N LYS A 90 -16.91 20.58 27.05
CA LYS A 90 -16.41 21.12 28.31
C LYS A 90 -15.93 20.04 29.29
N ILE A 91 -15.42 18.93 28.75
CA ILE A 91 -14.79 17.88 29.55
C ILE A 91 -13.33 18.30 29.68
N GLU A 92 -12.90 18.63 30.90
CA GLU A 92 -11.48 18.87 31.20
C GLU A 92 -10.71 17.55 31.06
N VAL A 93 -9.58 17.60 30.35
CA VAL A 93 -8.66 16.49 30.13
C VAL A 93 -7.38 16.75 30.93
#